data_AF-A0A173MFA8-F1
#
_entry.id   AF-A0A173MFA8-F1
#
_cell.length_a   1.000
_cell.length_b   1.000
_cell.length_c   1.000
_cell.angle_alpha   90.00
_cell.angle_beta   90.00
_cell.angle_gamma   90.00
#
_symmetry.space_group_name_H-M   'P 1'
#
loop_
_entity.id
_entity.type
_entity.pdbx_description
1 polymer ?
#
loop_
_entity_poly.entity_id
_entity_poly.type
_entity_poly.pdbx_seq_one_letter_code
_entity_poly.pdbx_strand_id
1 'polypeptide(L)' 'MNRSRKTIPPYIRNLAPSISKPGLFDITWEGITYTMPLALAMKLAEYFKDVRNKEVSVSHWRQQLPAAEQQQVLIN' A
#
# COMPACT_ATOMS: atom_id res chain seq x y z
N MET A 1 23.67 -24.25 -5.46
CA MET A 1 23.57 -22.77 -5.59
C MET A 1 22.25 -22.31 -5.01
N ASN A 2 22.27 -21.85 -3.75
CA ASN A 2 21.09 -21.37 -3.04
C ASN A 2 20.71 -20.01 -3.64
N ARG A 3 19.72 -19.98 -4.53
CA ARG A 3 19.22 -18.72 -5.11
C ARG A 3 18.46 -18.00 -3.99
N SER A 4 19.16 -17.18 -3.21
CA SER A 4 18.53 -16.20 -2.32
C SER A 4 17.50 -15.46 -3.16
N ARG A 5 16.20 -15.70 -2.90
CA ARG A 5 15.14 -14.90 -3.47
C ARG A 5 15.47 -13.48 -3.03
N LYS A 6 15.97 -12.65 -3.96
CA LYS A 6 16.09 -11.22 -3.73
C LYS A 6 14.70 -10.79 -3.30
N THR A 7 14.56 -10.44 -2.02
CA THR A 7 13.40 -9.76 -1.47
C THR A 7 13.26 -8.52 -2.33
N ILE A 8 12.37 -8.58 -3.31
CA ILE A 8 12.07 -7.45 -4.17
C ILE A 8 11.55 -6.41 -3.18
N PRO A 9 12.21 -5.24 -3.05
CA PRO A 9 11.73 -4.20 -2.15
C PRO A 9 10.28 -3.96 -2.54
N PRO A 10 9.39 -3.82 -1.58
CA PRO A 10 7.98 -3.90 -1.87
C PRO A 10 7.54 -2.52 -2.38
N TYR A 11 7.96 -2.23 -3.60
CA TYR A 11 7.46 -1.11 -4.37
C TYR A 11 5.98 -1.39 -4.61
N ILE A 12 5.14 -0.38 -4.41
CA ILE A 12 3.73 -0.44 -4.81
C ILE A 12 3.71 -0.73 -6.32
N ARG A 13 3.70 -2.00 -6.71
CA ARG A 13 3.69 -2.42 -8.11
C ARG A 13 2.32 -2.26 -8.74
N ASN A 14 1.29 -2.10 -7.91
CA ASN A 14 -0.11 -2.25 -8.31
C ASN A 14 -0.94 -1.06 -7.85
N LEU A 15 -0.46 0.19 -7.95
CA LEU A 15 -1.35 1.34 -7.78
C LEU A 15 -2.20 1.47 -9.04
N ALA A 16 -3.43 0.96 -8.98
CA ALA A 16 -4.37 1.06 -10.09
C ALA A 16 -5.58 1.91 -9.67
N PRO A 17 -6.17 2.72 -10.56
CA PRO A 17 -7.49 3.27 -10.30
C PRO A 17 -8.50 2.13 -10.11
N SER A 18 -9.35 2.25 -9.08
CA SER A 18 -10.32 1.21 -8.77
C SER A 18 -11.38 1.13 -9.85
N ILE A 19 -11.59 -0.09 -10.37
CA ILE A 19 -12.57 -0.35 -11.43
C ILE A 19 -13.99 -0.21 -10.88
N SER A 20 -14.19 -0.59 -9.62
CA SER A 20 -15.51 -0.64 -8.98
C SER A 20 -15.93 0.68 -8.34
N LYS A 21 -14.98 1.55 -7.98
CA LYS A 21 -15.24 2.80 -7.24
C LYS A 21 -14.54 3.98 -7.91
N PRO A 22 -15.26 4.79 -8.72
CA PRO A 22 -14.66 5.95 -9.36
C PRO A 22 -14.12 6.92 -8.32
N GLY A 23 -12.88 7.37 -8.52
CA GLY A 23 -12.16 8.27 -7.59
C GLY A 23 -11.34 7.58 -6.51
N LEU A 24 -11.38 6.24 -6.41
CA LEU A 24 -10.52 5.46 -5.51
C LEU A 24 -9.44 4.71 -6.29
N PHE A 25 -8.44 4.24 -5.56
CA PHE A 25 -7.29 3.49 -6.04
C PHE A 25 -7.18 2.18 -5.28
N ASP A 26 -6.93 1.11 -6.02
CA ASP A 26 -6.71 -0.23 -5.51
C ASP A 26 -5.21 -0.51 -5.49
N ILE A 27 -4.74 -1.11 -4.38
CA ILE A 27 -3.36 -1.53 -4.18
C ILE A 27 -3.36 -2.94 -3.63
N THR A 28 -2.69 -3.85 -4.31
CA THR A 28 -2.50 -5.20 -3.79
C THR A 28 -1.17 -5.30 -3.05
N TRP A 29 -1.22 -5.73 -1.79
CA TRP A 29 -0.06 -5.98 -0.94
C TRP A 29 -0.19 -7.33 -0.24
N GLU A 30 0.81 -8.20 -0.35
CA GLU A 30 0.78 -9.55 0.27
C GLU A 30 -0.49 -10.37 -0.06
N GLY A 31 -1.08 -10.14 -1.23
CA GLY A 31 -2.33 -10.80 -1.65
C GLY A 31 -3.61 -10.16 -1.10
N ILE A 32 -3.50 -9.09 -0.31
CA ILE A 32 -4.62 -8.31 0.21
C ILE A 32 -4.82 -7.08 -0.68
N THR A 33 -6.07 -6.78 -1.05
CA THR A 33 -6.37 -5.58 -1.86
C THR A 33 -6.87 -4.45 -0.97
N TYR A 34 -6.20 -3.31 -1.04
CA TYR A 34 -6.54 -2.10 -0.31
C TYR A 34 -7.12 -1.07 -1.27
N THR A 35 -8.36 -0.65 -1.04
CA THR A 35 -9.01 0.41 -1.81
C THR A 35 -9.01 1.70 -0.99
N MET A 36 -8.46 2.78 -1.54
CA MET A 36 -8.33 4.07 -0.84
C MET A 36 -8.36 5.26 -1.81
N PRO A 37 -8.70 6.48 -1.35
CA PRO A 37 -8.64 7.68 -2.18
C PRO A 37 -7.21 8.06 -2.58
N LEU A 38 -7.09 8.83 -3.67
CA LEU A 38 -5.79 9.28 -4.21
C LEU A 38 -4.90 9.96 -3.17
N ALA A 39 -5.48 10.80 -2.30
CA ALA A 39 -4.73 11.49 -1.26
C ALA A 39 -4.01 10.50 -0.31
N LEU A 40 -4.66 9.39 0.04
CA LEU A 40 -4.07 8.35 0.87
C LEU A 40 -3.06 7.49 0.09
N ALA A 41 -3.34 7.19 -1.16
CA ALA A 41 -2.39 6.51 -2.05
C ALA A 41 -1.07 7.29 -2.20
N MET A 42 -1.13 8.63 -2.29
CA MET A 42 0.06 9.48 -2.34
C MET A 42 0.85 9.44 -1.03
N LYS A 43 0.17 9.55 0.13
CA LYS A 43 0.81 9.40 1.45
C LYS A 43 1.49 8.03 1.62
N LEU A 44 0.87 6.97 1.11
CA LEU A 44 1.46 5.62 1.13
C LEU A 44 2.71 5.55 0.24
N ALA A 45 2.68 6.15 -0.94
CA ALA A 45 3.83 6.20 -1.83
C ALA A 45 5.01 6.97 -1.22
N GLU A 46 4.75 8.08 -0.53
CA GLU A 46 5.77 8.82 0.23
C GLU A 46 6.34 7.97 1.37
N TYR A 47 5.48 7.29 2.12
CA TYR A 47 5.92 6.37 3.17
C TYR A 47 6.89 5.31 2.62
N PHE A 48 6.55 4.63 1.53
CA PHE A 48 7.46 3.64 0.94
C PHE A 48 8.75 4.22 0.38
N LYS A 49 8.76 5.49 -0.04
CA LYS A 49 9.96 6.18 -0.50
C LYS A 49 10.97 6.37 0.64
N ASP A 50 10.48 6.72 1.83
CA ASP A 50 11.31 6.92 3.01
C ASP A 50 11.81 5.61 3.63
N VAL A 51 11.04 4.52 3.51
CA VAL A 51 11.36 3.26 4.20
C VAL A 51 12.12 2.26 3.34
N ARG A 52 12.94 2.74 2.39
CA ARG A 52 13.70 1.91 1.43
C ARG A 52 14.57 0.78 2.05
N ASN A 53 14.80 0.80 3.36
CA ASN A 53 15.65 -0.12 4.13
C ASN A 53 14.96 -0.84 5.31
N LYS A 54 13.65 -0.73 5.53
CA LYS A 54 12.96 -1.55 6.57
C LYS A 54 11.85 -2.39 5.94
N GLU A 55 11.58 -3.55 6.54
CA GLU A 55 10.37 -4.33 6.26
C GLU A 55 9.16 -3.51 6.71
N VAL A 56 8.50 -2.83 5.78
CA VAL A 56 7.23 -2.15 6.02
C VAL A 56 6.13 -2.77 5.19
N SER A 57 4.95 -2.88 5.81
CA SER A 57 3.72 -3.35 5.20
C SER A 57 2.68 -2.25 5.13
N VAL A 58 1.74 -2.34 4.17
CA VAL A 58 0.60 -1.41 4.07
C VAL A 58 -0.25 -1.43 5.34
N SER A 59 -0.36 -2.59 6.00
CA SER A 59 -1.03 -2.73 7.30
C SER A 59 -0.38 -1.88 8.40
N HIS A 60 0.95 -1.86 8.46
CA HIS A 60 1.68 -1.06 9.44
C HIS A 60 1.53 0.43 9.15
N TRP A 61 1.63 0.84 7.88
CA TRP A 61 1.34 2.23 7.49
C TRP A 61 -0.08 2.64 7.89
N ARG A 62 -1.08 1.80 7.61
CA ARG A 62 -2.48 2.08 7.95
C ARG A 62 -2.62 2.32 9.46
N GLN A 63 -1.95 1.56 10.31
CA GLN A 63 -1.97 1.76 11.77
C GLN A 63 -1.38 3.11 12.22
N GLN A 64 -0.50 3.73 11.43
CA GLN A 64 0.06 5.05 11.71
C GLN A 64 -0.89 6.19 11.31
N LEU A 65 -1.90 5.92 10.47
CA LEU A 65 -2.86 6.92 10.06
C LEU A 65 -3.86 7.25 11.20
N PRO A 66 -4.42 8.48 11.23
CA PRO A 66 -5.54 8.81 12.11
C PRO A 66 -6.75 7.90 11.84
N ALA A 67 -7.57 7.64 12.88
CA ALA A 67 -8.73 6.75 12.77
C ALA A 67 -9.69 7.08 11.60
N ALA A 68 -9.89 8.37 11.31
CA ALA A 68 -10.71 8.83 10.19
C ALA A 68 -10.14 8.45 8.80
N GLU A 69 -8.81 8.38 8.66
CA GLU A 69 -8.14 7.97 7.43
C GLU A 69 -8.04 6.44 7.33
N GLN A 70 -7.90 5.74 8.46
CA GLN A 70 -7.93 4.28 8.51
C GLN A 70 -9.24 3.69 8.01
N GLN A 71 -10.36 4.37 8.28
CA GLN A 71 -11.70 3.99 7.81
C GLN A 71 -11.87 4.19 6.30
N GLN A 72 -11.09 5.07 5.69
CA GLN A 72 -11.11 5.31 4.24
C GLN A 72 -10.31 4.25 3.46
N VAL A 73 -9.42 3.53 4.14
CA VAL A 73 -8.71 2.37 3.58
C VAL A 73 -9.57 1.13 3.79
N LEU A 74 -10.21 0.69 2.71
CA LEU A 74 -11.01 -0.52 2.68
C LEU A 74 -10.12 -1.71 2.32
N ILE A 75 -10.37 -2.85 2.95
CA ILE A 75 -9.67 -4.10 2.69
C ILE A 75 -10.67 -5.04 2.00
N ASN A 76 -10.32 -5.53 0.80
CA ASN A 76 -11.06 -6.50 0.01
C ASN A 76 -10.28 -7.82 -0.13
#